data_AF-A0A6H2H0U9-F1
#
_entry.id   AF-A0A6H2H0U9-F1
#
_cell.length_a   1.000
_cell.length_b   1.000
_cell.length_c   1.000
_cell.angle_alpha   90.00
_cell.angle_beta   90.00
_cell.angle_gamma   90.00
#
_symmetry.space_group_name_H-M   'P 1'
#
loop_
_entity.id
_entity.type
_entity.pdbx_description
1 polymer ?
#
loop_
_entity_poly.entity_id
_entity_poly.type
_entity_poly.pdbx_seq_one_letter_code
_entity_poly.pdbx_strand_id
1 'polypeptide(L)'
;MNRQGKAVLGAALVLLGAYLMLQQGSRIGPAQIFGHFWPSLFVIPLGIFFHWMYFSLMQRKAAGLLIPGGILLGAGLVCQFAMLLDNWGSIWPGFILAVAFGLWEFYWFGSRNRWLLIPINILLVLSLLFGAVFSISALTSGLDSYYPYAALALILGGSFLLLSRKTSGV
;
A
#
# COMPACT_ATOMS: atom_id res chain seq x y z
N MET A 1 6.55 -29.16 13.91
CA MET A 1 5.84 -28.03 13.25
C MET A 1 4.70 -27.56 14.16
N ASN A 2 4.85 -26.39 14.77
CA ASN A 2 4.01 -25.93 15.90
C ASN A 2 2.58 -25.58 15.45
N ARG A 3 1.56 -25.91 16.28
CA ARG A 3 0.12 -25.69 16.00
C ARG A 3 -0.21 -24.26 15.56
N GLN A 4 0.52 -23.28 16.07
CA GLN A 4 0.32 -21.85 15.74
C GLN A 4 0.67 -21.52 14.28
N GLY A 5 1.73 -22.13 13.71
CA GLY A 5 2.08 -21.92 12.31
C GLY A 5 1.04 -22.53 11.35
N LYS A 6 0.43 -23.65 11.76
CA LYS A 6 -0.69 -24.27 11.01
C LYS A 6 -1.94 -23.40 11.06
N ALA A 7 -2.19 -22.70 12.17
CA ALA A 7 -3.33 -21.80 12.32
C ALA A 7 -3.18 -20.54 11.45
N VAL A 8 -1.99 -19.92 11.42
CA VAL A 8 -1.70 -18.77 10.55
C VAL A 8 -1.77 -19.16 9.07
N LEU A 9 -1.19 -20.30 8.70
CA LEU A 9 -1.26 -20.83 7.33
C LEU A 9 -2.70 -21.17 6.92
N GLY A 10 -3.48 -21.75 7.84
CA GLY A 10 -4.89 -22.06 7.63
C GLY A 10 -5.74 -20.80 7.44
N ALA A 11 -5.54 -19.77 8.28
CA ALA A 11 -6.22 -18.48 8.15
C ALA A 11 -5.86 -17.78 6.83
N ALA A 12 -4.59 -17.84 6.41
CA ALA A 12 -4.16 -17.32 5.12
C ALA A 12 -4.82 -18.08 3.95
N LEU A 13 -4.91 -19.41 4.01
CA LEU A 13 -5.60 -20.22 3.00
C LEU A 13 -7.10 -19.92 2.94
N VAL A 14 -7.75 -19.72 4.08
CA VAL A 14 -9.19 -19.40 4.15
C VAL A 14 -9.47 -18.02 3.55
N LEU A 15 -8.66 -17.02 3.86
CA LEU A 15 -8.78 -15.67 3.27
C LEU A 15 -8.48 -15.68 1.77
N LEU A 16 -7.46 -16.43 1.33
CA LEU A 16 -7.14 -16.62 -0.07
C LEU A 16 -8.30 -17.32 -0.82
N GLY A 17 -8.88 -18.37 -0.23
CA GLY A 17 -10.02 -19.09 -0.80
C GLY A 17 -11.27 -18.23 -0.91
N ALA A 18 -11.59 -17.45 0.13
CA ALA A 18 -12.71 -16.51 0.11
C ALA A 18 -12.54 -15.43 -0.98
N TYR A 19 -11.31 -14.91 -1.13
CA TYR A 19 -10.99 -13.94 -2.18
C TYR A 19 -11.13 -14.53 -3.59
N LEU A 20 -10.65 -15.77 -3.81
CA LEU A 20 -10.80 -16.47 -5.09
C LEU A 20 -12.27 -16.74 -5.46
N MET A 21 -13.12 -17.03 -4.48
CA MET A 21 -14.56 -17.21 -4.71
C MET A 21 -15.26 -15.90 -5.11
N LEU A 22 -14.82 -14.75 -4.60
CA LEU A 22 -15.38 -13.44 -4.94
C LEU A 22 -15.00 -12.95 -6.35
N GLN A 23 -14.02 -13.57 -7.01
CA GLN A 23 -13.53 -13.20 -8.34
C GLN A 23 -14.10 -14.03 -9.51
N GLN A 24 -15.17 -14.82 -9.31
CA GLN A 24 -15.74 -15.75 -10.31
C GLN A 24 -16.23 -15.12 -11.65
N GLY A 25 -16.15 -13.80 -11.84
CA GLY A 25 -16.57 -13.11 -13.08
C GLY A 25 -15.47 -12.84 -14.12
N SER A 26 -14.20 -12.93 -13.75
CA SER A 26 -13.08 -12.53 -14.62
C SER A 26 -12.24 -13.75 -14.98
N ARG A 27 -11.84 -13.91 -16.25
CA ARG A 27 -10.91 -14.99 -16.65
C ARG A 27 -9.54 -14.74 -16.03
N ILE A 28 -9.34 -15.21 -14.80
CA ILE A 28 -8.12 -15.02 -14.02
C ILE A 28 -7.01 -15.87 -14.66
N GLY A 29 -6.20 -15.24 -15.52
CA GLY A 29 -4.98 -15.88 -16.02
C GLY A 29 -3.93 -15.99 -14.90
N PRO A 30 -2.99 -16.95 -14.98
CA PRO A 30 -1.88 -17.06 -14.02
C PRO A 30 -1.14 -15.73 -13.84
N ALA A 31 -0.97 -14.96 -14.92
CA ALA A 31 -0.33 -13.66 -14.90
C ALA A 31 -1.02 -12.63 -13.98
N GLN A 32 -2.35 -12.62 -13.88
CA GLN A 32 -3.08 -11.70 -12.98
C GLN A 32 -2.91 -12.10 -11.51
N ILE A 33 -2.91 -13.40 -11.22
CA ILE A 33 -2.68 -13.91 -9.86
C ILE A 33 -1.28 -13.54 -9.39
N PHE A 34 -0.27 -13.77 -10.23
CA PHE A 34 1.10 -13.34 -9.95
C PHE A 34 1.21 -11.81 -9.83
N GLY A 35 0.51 -11.05 -10.68
CA GLY A 35 0.52 -9.59 -10.65
C GLY A 35 -0.06 -8.97 -9.37
N HIS A 36 -1.11 -9.55 -8.79
CA HIS A 36 -1.72 -9.02 -7.55
C HIS A 36 -1.13 -9.62 -6.26
N PHE A 37 -0.63 -10.85 -6.30
CA PHE A 37 -0.16 -11.56 -5.11
C PHE A 37 1.37 -11.68 -5.00
N TRP A 38 2.14 -11.09 -5.92
CA TRP A 38 3.61 -11.07 -5.78
C TRP A 38 4.12 -10.55 -4.42
N PRO A 39 3.51 -9.54 -3.76
CA PRO A 39 4.01 -9.07 -2.48
C PRO A 39 3.84 -10.13 -1.39
N SER A 40 2.69 -10.80 -1.36
CA SER A 40 2.43 -11.89 -0.42
C SER A 40 3.19 -13.18 -0.72
N LEU A 41 3.54 -13.45 -1.98
CA LEU A 41 4.23 -14.67 -2.38
C LEU A 41 5.75 -14.58 -2.20
N PHE A 42 6.33 -13.40 -2.44
CA PHE A 42 7.78 -13.23 -2.42
C PHE A 42 8.26 -12.33 -1.28
N VAL A 43 7.64 -11.15 -1.12
CA VAL A 43 8.17 -10.09 -0.23
C VAL A 43 7.89 -10.40 1.24
N ILE A 44 6.64 -10.77 1.57
CA ILE A 44 6.25 -11.10 2.94
C ILE A 44 7.00 -12.35 3.46
N PRO A 45 7.08 -13.48 2.72
CA PRO A 45 7.81 -14.65 3.19
C PRO A 45 9.30 -14.38 3.36
N LEU A 46 9.90 -13.54 2.52
CA LEU A 46 11.29 -13.13 2.65
C LEU A 46 11.52 -12.29 3.93
N GLY A 47 10.62 -11.36 4.25
CA GLY A 47 10.66 -10.60 5.50
C GLY A 47 10.51 -11.49 6.75
N ILE A 48 9.62 -12.50 6.68
CA ILE A 48 9.46 -13.53 7.73
C ILE A 48 10.72 -14.38 7.85
N PHE A 49 11.37 -14.73 6.73
CA PHE A 49 12.61 -15.51 6.74
C PHE A 49 13.73 -14.80 7.50
N PHE A 50 13.91 -13.49 7.31
CA PHE A 50 14.87 -12.69 8.08
C PHE A 50 14.54 -12.67 9.59
N HIS A 51 13.26 -12.57 9.94
CA HIS A 51 12.81 -12.68 11.34
C HIS A 51 13.07 -14.06 11.95
N TRP A 52 12.80 -15.12 11.18
CA TRP A 52 13.07 -16.48 11.62
C TRP A 52 14.57 -16.72 11.81
N MET A 53 15.41 -16.20 10.91
CA MET A 53 16.87 -16.26 11.04
C MET A 53 17.36 -15.52 12.30
N TYR A 54 16.78 -14.37 12.62
CA TYR A 54 17.11 -13.64 13.84
C TYR A 54 16.78 -14.41 15.13
N PHE A 55 15.55 -14.92 15.24
CA PHE A 55 15.09 -15.59 16.47
C PHE A 55 15.60 -17.03 16.60
N SER A 56 15.78 -17.76 15.49
CA SER A 56 16.12 -19.19 15.51
C SER A 56 17.62 -19.45 15.38
N LEU A 57 18.32 -18.74 14.48
CA LEU A 57 19.71 -19.03 14.14
C LEU A 57 20.71 -18.15 14.91
N MET A 58 20.41 -16.86 15.09
CA MET A 58 21.38 -15.91 15.66
C MET A 58 21.14 -15.54 17.14
N GLN A 59 20.19 -16.19 17.83
CA GLN A 59 19.97 -16.05 19.29
C GLN A 59 20.00 -14.60 19.78
N ARG A 60 19.34 -13.68 19.05
CA ARG A 60 19.27 -12.25 19.38
C ARG A 60 20.59 -11.46 19.31
N LYS A 61 21.67 -12.03 18.76
CA LYS A 61 22.98 -11.35 18.67
C LYS A 61 23.11 -10.43 17.45
N ALA A 62 22.36 -10.68 16.39
CA ALA A 62 22.44 -9.91 15.15
C ALA A 62 21.20 -9.06 14.91
N ALA A 63 21.00 -8.07 15.78
CA ALA A 63 19.85 -7.18 15.67
C ALA A 63 19.78 -6.45 14.32
N GLY A 64 20.92 -6.16 13.68
CA GLY A 64 20.97 -5.47 12.38
C GLY A 64 20.20 -6.18 11.27
N LEU A 65 19.93 -7.48 11.40
CA LEU A 65 19.15 -8.27 10.46
C LEU A 65 17.62 -8.03 10.56
N LEU A 66 17.11 -7.51 11.68
CA LEU A 66 15.69 -7.14 11.77
C LEU A 66 15.37 -5.89 10.96
N ILE A 67 16.35 -5.00 10.72
CA ILE A 67 16.12 -3.79 9.93
C ILE A 67 15.64 -4.17 8.52
N PRO A 68 16.37 -4.98 7.71
CA PRO A 68 15.88 -5.40 6.41
C PRO A 68 14.65 -6.32 6.52
N GLY A 69 14.54 -7.14 7.57
CA GLY A 69 13.37 -8.01 7.77
C GLY A 69 12.06 -7.23 7.99
N GLY A 70 12.09 -6.21 8.86
CA GLY A 70 10.94 -5.34 9.15
C GLY A 70 10.60 -4.41 7.99
N ILE A 71 11.61 -3.90 7.28
CA ILE A 71 11.40 -3.14 6.03
C ILE A 71 10.70 -4.01 4.98
N LEU A 72 11.17 -5.24 4.76
CA LEU A 72 10.56 -6.15 3.79
C LEU A 72 9.13 -6.52 4.18
N LEU A 73 8.86 -6.77 5.46
CA LEU A 73 7.50 -7.03 5.93
C LEU A 73 6.58 -5.82 5.73
N GLY A 74 7.02 -4.64 6.15
CA GLY A 74 6.24 -3.41 5.97
C GLY A 74 6.02 -3.08 4.50
N ALA A 75 7.06 -3.16 3.67
CA ALA A 75 6.97 -2.90 2.24
C ALA A 75 6.09 -3.94 1.53
N GLY A 76 6.16 -5.22 1.94
CA GLY A 76 5.29 -6.28 1.44
C GLY A 76 3.82 -6.02 1.73
N LEU A 77 3.49 -5.58 2.95
CA LEU A 77 2.14 -5.16 3.33
C LEU A 77 1.67 -3.96 2.50
N VAL A 78 2.49 -2.92 2.38
CA VAL A 78 2.17 -1.72 1.59
C VAL A 78 1.93 -2.07 0.14
N CYS A 79 2.78 -2.89 -0.47
CA CYS A 79 2.60 -3.39 -1.83
C CYS A 79 1.33 -4.23 -1.98
N GLN A 80 0.99 -5.07 -0.98
CA GLN A 80 -0.23 -5.87 -1.03
C GLN A 80 -1.48 -4.98 -0.95
N PHE A 81 -1.49 -3.98 -0.07
CA PHE A 81 -2.58 -3.01 0.01
C PHE A 81 -2.68 -2.16 -1.27
N ALA A 82 -1.55 -1.73 -1.82
CA ALA A 82 -1.51 -0.98 -3.07
C ALA A 82 -2.08 -1.78 -4.25
N MET A 83 -1.75 -3.07 -4.35
CA MET A 83 -2.34 -3.97 -5.37
C MET A 83 -3.83 -4.24 -5.13
N LEU A 84 -4.27 -4.38 -3.88
CA LEU A 84 -5.67 -4.67 -3.56
C LEU A 84 -6.60 -3.47 -3.76
N LEU A 85 -6.12 -2.27 -3.47
CA LEU A 85 -6.88 -1.02 -3.57
C LEU A 85 -6.65 -0.28 -4.90
N ASP A 86 -5.71 -0.78 -5.71
CA ASP A 86 -5.19 -0.16 -6.93
C ASP A 86 -4.80 1.33 -6.76
N ASN A 87 -4.49 1.74 -5.53
CA ASN A 87 -4.26 3.13 -5.14
C ASN A 87 -2.80 3.38 -4.74
N TRP A 88 -1.91 3.30 -5.72
CA TRP A 88 -0.48 3.56 -5.53
C TRP A 88 -0.19 4.99 -5.07
N GLY A 89 -0.99 5.96 -5.53
CA GLY A 89 -0.80 7.38 -5.25
C GLY A 89 -1.01 7.77 -3.78
N SER A 90 -1.90 7.09 -3.05
CA SER A 90 -2.11 7.37 -1.62
C SER A 90 -1.36 6.42 -0.69
N ILE A 91 -0.98 5.24 -1.17
CA ILE A 91 -0.41 4.17 -0.32
C ILE A 91 1.13 4.23 -0.26
N TRP A 92 1.79 4.90 -1.22
CA TRP A 92 3.25 5.04 -1.23
C TRP A 92 3.88 5.62 0.06
N PRO A 93 3.25 6.54 0.82
CA PRO A 93 3.81 7.02 2.09
C PRO A 93 3.98 5.89 3.11
N GLY A 94 3.27 4.77 2.92
CA GLY A 94 3.44 3.54 3.68
C GLY A 94 4.84 2.93 3.55
N PHE A 95 5.59 3.17 2.48
CA PHE A 95 6.98 2.71 2.38
C PHE A 95 7.88 3.42 3.41
N ILE A 96 7.63 4.69 3.68
CA ILE A 96 8.34 5.43 4.74
C ILE A 96 7.98 4.83 6.11
N LEU A 97 6.71 4.44 6.29
CA LEU A 97 6.25 3.74 7.50
C LEU A 97 6.94 2.39 7.66
N ALA A 98 7.13 1.63 6.57
CA ALA A 98 7.82 0.34 6.59
C ALA A 98 9.27 0.49 7.08
N VAL A 99 9.96 1.56 6.66
CA VAL A 99 11.31 1.86 7.14
C VAL A 99 11.30 2.27 8.61
N ALA A 100 10.35 3.12 9.03
CA ALA A 100 10.17 3.46 10.44
C ALA A 100 9.94 2.21 11.30
N PHE A 101 9.13 1.26 10.82
CA PHE A 101 8.80 0.03 11.52
C PHE A 101 10.01 -0.90 11.66
N GLY A 102 10.81 -1.09 10.61
CA GLY A 102 12.04 -1.91 10.69
C GLY A 102 13.10 -1.31 11.63
N LEU A 103 13.24 0.02 11.66
CA LEU A 103 14.11 0.70 12.61
C LEU A 103 13.59 0.62 14.05
N TRP A 104 12.28 0.74 14.24
CA TRP A 104 11.62 0.61 15.54
C TRP A 104 11.80 -0.80 16.11
N GLU A 105 11.63 -1.83 15.29
CA GLU A 105 11.82 -3.23 15.66
C GLU A 105 13.28 -3.50 16.07
N PHE A 106 14.25 -2.92 15.36
CA PHE A 106 15.66 -2.95 15.76
C PHE A 106 15.92 -2.27 17.11
N TYR A 107 15.29 -1.12 17.39
CA TYR A 107 15.44 -0.43 18.68
C TYR A 107 14.94 -1.29 19.85
N TRP A 108 13.82 -2.00 19.65
CA TRP A 108 13.22 -2.83 20.69
C TRP A 108 14.02 -4.10 20.97
N PHE A 109 14.48 -4.79 19.92
CA PHE A 109 15.13 -6.10 20.04
C PHE A 109 16.66 -6.06 20.05
N GLY A 110 17.27 -4.94 19.65
CA GLY A 110 18.71 -4.81 19.49
C GLY A 110 19.35 -3.83 20.46
N SER A 111 19.92 -2.77 19.89
CA SER A 111 20.61 -1.73 20.62
C SER A 111 19.59 -0.68 21.09
N ARG A 112 19.36 -0.61 22.40
CA ARG A 112 18.46 0.37 23.03
C ARG A 112 19.07 1.78 23.06
N ASN A 113 19.62 2.22 21.92
CA ASN A 113 20.24 3.52 21.72
C ASN A 113 19.16 4.58 21.52
N ARG A 114 19.02 5.49 22.48
CA ARG A 114 18.04 6.59 22.42
C ARG A 114 18.18 7.48 21.18
N TRP A 115 19.38 7.56 20.60
CA TRP A 115 19.65 8.31 19.37
C TRP A 115 18.89 7.79 18.16
N LEU A 116 18.54 6.50 18.11
CA LEU A 116 17.82 5.93 16.96
C LEU A 116 16.32 6.30 16.96
N LEU A 117 15.77 6.68 18.11
CA LEU A 117 14.36 7.10 18.22
C LEU A 117 14.09 8.39 17.44
N ILE A 118 15.09 9.25 17.27
CA ILE A 118 14.97 10.50 16.51
C ILE A 118 14.60 10.21 15.05
N PRO A 119 15.40 9.44 14.27
CA PRO A 119 15.02 9.09 12.90
C PRO A 119 13.70 8.32 12.83
N ILE A 120 13.46 7.36 13.72
CA ILE A 120 12.20 6.60 13.74
C ILE A 120 11.00 7.54 13.80
N ASN A 121 11.01 8.49 14.74
CA ASN A 121 9.89 9.40 14.95
C ASN A 121 9.72 10.37 13.78
N ILE A 122 10.82 10.85 13.20
CA ILE A 122 10.79 11.69 11.99
C ILE A 122 10.15 10.92 10.83
N LEU A 123 10.58 9.69 10.56
CA LEU A 123 10.00 8.88 9.48
C LEU A 123 8.51 8.59 9.73
N LEU A 124 8.11 8.33 10.98
CA LEU A 124 6.72 8.07 11.34
C LEU A 124 5.85 9.30 11.11
N VAL A 125 6.27 10.47 11.60
CA VAL A 125 5.58 11.75 11.37
C VAL A 125 5.52 12.07 9.88
N LEU A 126 6.63 11.90 9.15
CA LEU A 126 6.70 12.20 7.73
C LEU A 126 5.78 11.29 6.91
N SER A 127 5.73 9.99 7.24
CA SER A 127 4.82 9.03 6.62
C SER A 127 3.36 9.40 6.87
N LEU A 128 3.01 9.80 8.09
CA LEU A 128 1.66 10.24 8.43
C LEU A 128 1.28 11.55 7.72
N LEU A 129 2.19 12.52 7.65
CA LEU A 129 1.97 13.77 6.95
C LEU A 129 1.73 13.55 5.46
N PHE A 130 2.59 12.79 4.80
CA PHE A 130 2.38 12.44 3.40
C PHE A 130 1.11 11.59 3.23
N GLY A 131 0.89 10.57 4.06
CA GLY A 131 -0.33 9.77 4.02
C GLY A 131 -1.61 10.60 4.14
N ALA A 132 -1.63 11.59 5.03
CA ALA A 132 -2.75 12.50 5.21
C ALA A 132 -2.94 13.41 3.99
N VAL A 133 -1.87 14.05 3.50
CA VAL A 133 -1.93 14.94 2.32
C VAL A 133 -2.42 14.17 1.10
N PHE A 134 -1.85 13.00 0.81
CA PHE A 134 -2.24 12.20 -0.35
C PHE A 134 -3.61 11.54 -0.22
N SER A 135 -4.08 11.27 1.00
CA SER A 135 -5.46 10.81 1.23
C SER A 135 -6.47 11.92 0.98
N ILE A 136 -6.17 13.15 1.43
CA ILE A 136 -6.97 14.34 1.13
C ILE A 136 -6.96 14.60 -0.38
N SER A 137 -5.80 14.52 -1.04
CA SER A 137 -5.70 14.65 -2.49
C SER A 137 -6.50 13.59 -3.25
N ALA A 138 -6.51 12.34 -2.78
CA ALA A 138 -7.33 11.29 -3.40
C ALA A 138 -8.83 11.56 -3.25
N LEU A 139 -9.26 12.04 -2.08
CA LEU A 139 -10.64 12.47 -1.84
C LEU A 139 -11.04 13.65 -2.73
N THR A 140 -10.16 14.63 -2.95
CA THR A 140 -10.42 15.77 -3.84
C THR A 140 -10.33 15.41 -5.31
N SER A 141 -9.47 14.47 -5.71
CA SER A 141 -9.35 14.02 -7.12
C SER A 141 -10.59 13.26 -7.62
N GLY A 142 -11.38 12.68 -6.72
CA GLY A 142 -12.72 12.19 -7.05
C GLY A 142 -13.68 13.30 -7.52
N LEU A 143 -13.44 14.54 -7.08
CA LEU A 143 -14.14 15.74 -7.55
C LEU A 143 -13.51 16.31 -8.84
N ASP A 144 -12.23 16.01 -9.12
CA ASP A 144 -11.58 16.46 -10.37
C ASP A 144 -12.12 15.75 -11.62
N SER A 145 -12.73 14.57 -11.44
CA SER A 145 -13.49 13.90 -12.50
C SER A 145 -14.68 14.73 -13.01
N TYR A 146 -15.14 15.76 -12.28
CA TYR A 146 -16.23 16.66 -12.70
C TYR A 146 -15.77 17.81 -13.62
N TYR A 147 -14.52 18.28 -13.51
CA TYR A 147 -14.02 19.39 -14.33
C TYR A 147 -14.10 19.17 -15.85
N PRO A 148 -13.80 17.99 -16.42
CA PRO A 148 -13.94 17.79 -17.87
C PRO A 148 -15.42 17.81 -18.32
N TYR A 149 -16.36 17.34 -17.49
CA TYR A 149 -17.80 17.41 -17.81
C TYR A 149 -18.36 18.82 -17.68
N ALA A 150 -17.91 19.59 -16.69
CA ALA A 150 -18.26 21.01 -16.54
C ALA A 150 -17.71 21.85 -17.70
N ALA A 151 -16.48 21.57 -18.14
CA ALA A 151 -15.88 22.20 -19.32
C ALA A 151 -16.67 21.83 -20.60
N LEU A 152 -17.06 20.56 -20.78
CA LEU A 152 -17.92 20.11 -21.89
C LEU A 152 -19.29 20.81 -21.87
N ALA A 153 -19.93 20.93 -20.70
CA ALA A 153 -21.22 21.60 -20.55
C ALA A 153 -21.14 23.10 -20.87
N LEU A 154 -20.06 23.78 -20.47
CA LEU A 154 -19.80 25.17 -20.82
C LEU A 154 -19.48 25.36 -22.30
N ILE A 155 -18.70 24.46 -22.91
CA ILE A 155 -18.40 24.49 -24.34
C ILE A 155 -19.69 24.28 -25.15
N LEU A 156 -20.53 23.29 -24.79
CA LEU A 156 -21.81 23.04 -25.46
C LEU A 156 -22.81 24.17 -25.24
N GLY A 157 -22.93 24.69 -24.01
CA GLY A 157 -23.79 25.83 -23.68
C GLY A 157 -23.36 27.11 -24.39
N GLY A 158 -22.06 27.39 -24.44
CA GLY A 158 -21.49 28.50 -25.19
C GLY A 158 -21.70 28.38 -26.69
N SER A 159 -21.51 27.19 -27.25
CA SER A 159 -21.73 26.92 -28.68
C SER A 159 -23.21 27.05 -29.07
N PHE A 160 -24.14 26.64 -28.20
CA PHE A 160 -25.58 26.80 -28.41
C PHE A 160 -26.03 28.27 -28.36
N LEU A 161 -25.46 29.07 -27.45
CA LEU A 161 -25.72 30.50 -27.35
C LEU A 161 -25.22 31.29 -28.57
N LEU A 162 -24.08 30.90 -29.13
CA LEU A 162 -23.52 31.51 -30.34
C LEU A 162 -24.36 31.20 -31.59
N LEU A 163 -24.91 29.97 -31.69
CA LEU A 163 -25.77 29.57 -32.80
C LEU A 163 -27.20 30.15 -32.69
N SER A 164 -27.67 30.45 -31.48
CA SER A 164 -29.01 31.03 -31.27
C SER A 164 -29.13 32.52 -31.65
N ARG A 165 -28.02 33.21 -31.98
CA ARG A 165 -28.02 34.66 -32.22
C ARG A 165 -28.05 35.08 -33.69
N LYS A 166 -28.58 34.26 -34.61
CA LYS A 166 -28.74 34.70 -36.01
C LYS A 166 -30.02 34.16 -36.67
N THR A 167 -31.19 34.68 -36.28
CA THR A 167 -32.35 34.78 -37.17
C THR A 167 -33.26 35.93 -36.72
N SER A 168 -32.87 37.17 -37.00
CA SER A 168 -33.78 38.33 -37.05
C SER A 168 -33.11 39.36 -37.94
N GLY A 169 -33.36 39.21 -39.24
CA GLY A 169 -32.75 40.02 -40.29
C GLY A 169 -33.34 39.65 -41.63
N VAL A 170 -34.67 39.76 -41.76
CA VAL A 170 -35.40 40.17 -42.96
C VAL A 170 -36.71 40.80 -42.49
#